data_AF-A0A1E3PVM5-F1
#
_entry.id   AF-A0A1E3PVM5-F1
#
_cell.length_a   1.000
_cell.length_b   1.000
_cell.length_c   1.000
_cell.angle_alpha   90.00
_cell.angle_beta   90.00
_cell.angle_gamma   90.00
#
_symmetry.space_group_name_H-M   'P 1'
#
loop_
_entity.id
_entity.type
_entity.pdbx_description
1 polymer ?
#
loop_
_entity_poly.entity_id
_entity_poly.type
_entity_poly.pdbx_seq_one_letter_code
_entity_poly.pdbx_strand_id
1 'polypeptide(L)'
;MDHLQLLDLVRHPLSPDTRLEVPASREEFELVQEILDTEDTKYPQIWYDSLRNLAIIVAPPTPLHSGMAGALLTRISSQIRNSGISSDVTDNLTQDADRRTTKNTGRGLTTRAGDGALRYWEGKRATLMIAVEVGVSQSYVSLRQAISWSVVILGCRLGLAMSIHEESRGTPHTRYYASLEQANAVLEEAEDDLYQQLTQHQYGPLEWDGETWFGKIRRVALETYRPQDEDCPLDTLLEPSQSFMIVQDGEYIRHDISPNLREVVVGDCIPSHLLTGRHFQATPLNFFQREWFEDQFQGLMVETALLRLQEKIKVRQPIA
;
A
#
# COMPACT_ATOMS: atom_id res chain seq x y z
N MET A 1 -32.00 -11.47 -16.82
CA MET A 1 -30.85 -10.80 -16.21
C MET A 1 -29.66 -11.66 -16.52
N ASP A 2 -28.77 -11.18 -17.38
CA ASP A 2 -27.56 -11.91 -17.72
C ASP A 2 -26.71 -12.08 -16.45
N HIS A 3 -26.16 -13.28 -16.29
CA HIS A 3 -25.33 -13.63 -15.16
C HIS A 3 -24.00 -12.87 -15.26
N LEU A 4 -23.82 -11.84 -14.44
CA LEU A 4 -22.58 -11.05 -14.39
C LEU A 4 -21.52 -11.81 -13.60
N GLN A 5 -20.61 -12.49 -14.31
CA GLN A 5 -19.53 -13.25 -13.69
C GLN A 5 -18.69 -12.38 -12.75
N LEU A 6 -18.46 -11.11 -13.11
CA LEU A 6 -17.74 -10.16 -12.26
C LEU A 6 -18.46 -9.90 -10.93
N LEU A 7 -19.79 -9.72 -10.95
CA LEU A 7 -20.57 -9.46 -9.73
C LEU A 7 -20.50 -10.62 -8.75
N ASP A 8 -20.59 -11.85 -9.26
CA ASP A 8 -20.48 -13.02 -8.41
C ASP A 8 -19.11 -13.09 -7.74
N LEU A 9 -18.03 -12.89 -8.49
CA LEU A 9 -16.67 -12.89 -7.94
C LEU A 9 -16.47 -11.81 -6.87
N VAL A 10 -17.02 -10.61 -7.08
CA VAL A 10 -16.98 -9.50 -6.12
C VAL A 10 -17.71 -9.86 -4.83
N ARG A 11 -18.77 -10.67 -4.89
CA ARG A 11 -19.54 -11.08 -3.69
C ARG A 11 -18.91 -12.26 -2.93
N HIS A 12 -17.89 -12.90 -3.48
CA HIS A 12 -17.17 -13.94 -2.74
C HIS A 12 -16.25 -13.31 -1.68
N PRO A 13 -16.23 -13.83 -0.44
CA PRO A 13 -15.29 -13.37 0.57
C PRO A 13 -13.85 -13.50 0.09
N LEU A 14 -13.14 -12.37 0.06
CA LEU A 14 -11.72 -12.33 -0.27
C LEU A 14 -10.91 -12.20 1.01
N SER A 15 -9.75 -12.86 1.04
CA SER A 15 -8.77 -12.61 2.10
C SER A 15 -8.18 -11.21 1.93
N PRO A 16 -7.83 -10.50 3.01
CA PRO A 16 -7.16 -9.21 2.92
C PRO A 16 -5.93 -9.23 1.98
N ASP A 17 -5.63 -8.08 1.38
CA ASP A 17 -4.57 -7.87 0.36
C ASP A 17 -4.73 -8.64 -0.96
N THR A 18 -5.80 -9.44 -1.10
CA THR A 18 -6.07 -10.16 -2.35
C THR A 18 -6.46 -9.18 -3.46
N ARG A 19 -5.79 -9.29 -4.60
CA ARG A 19 -6.18 -8.65 -5.87
C ARG A 19 -6.46 -9.72 -6.91
N LEU A 20 -7.69 -9.75 -7.44
CA LEU A 20 -8.10 -10.66 -8.52
C LEU A 20 -8.25 -9.88 -9.82
N GLU A 21 -7.55 -10.32 -10.86
CA GLU A 21 -7.70 -9.77 -12.21
C GLU A 21 -8.68 -10.65 -13.00
N VAL A 22 -9.77 -10.04 -13.49
CA VAL A 22 -10.86 -10.73 -14.16
C VAL A 22 -11.10 -10.07 -15.51
N PRO A 23 -11.04 -10.80 -16.64
CA PRO A 23 -11.43 -10.24 -17.93
C PRO A 23 -12.86 -9.70 -17.85
N ALA A 24 -13.04 -8.44 -18.22
CA ALA A 24 -14.33 -7.76 -18.16
C ALA A 24 -14.33 -6.62 -19.17
N SER A 25 -15.50 -6.28 -19.71
CA SER A 25 -15.65 -5.05 -20.51
C SER A 25 -15.79 -3.82 -19.61
N ARG A 26 -15.65 -2.63 -20.20
CA ARG A 26 -15.86 -1.37 -19.47
C ARG A 26 -17.31 -1.26 -18.98
N GLU A 27 -18.25 -1.70 -19.81
CA GLU A 27 -19.69 -1.67 -19.52
C GLU A 27 -20.04 -2.62 -18.38
N GLU A 28 -19.46 -3.83 -18.35
CA GLU A 28 -19.64 -4.77 -17.23
C GLU A 28 -19.08 -4.17 -15.93
N PHE A 29 -17.87 -3.58 -15.98
CA PHE A 29 -17.28 -2.90 -14.83
C PHE A 29 -18.17 -1.76 -14.30
N GLU A 30 -18.69 -0.90 -15.17
CA GLU A 30 -19.52 0.24 -14.76
C GLU A 30 -20.84 -0.23 -14.12
N LEU A 31 -21.46 -1.28 -14.69
CA LEU A 31 -22.67 -1.86 -14.13
C LEU A 31 -22.43 -2.46 -12.74
N VAL A 32 -21.33 -3.22 -12.55
CA VAL A 32 -21.01 -3.78 -11.24
C VAL A 32 -20.62 -2.68 -10.25
N GLN A 33 -19.92 -1.64 -10.69
CA GLN A 33 -19.58 -0.50 -9.83
C GLN A 33 -20.83 0.22 -9.31
N GLU A 34 -21.83 0.45 -10.17
CA GLU A 34 -23.09 1.10 -9.78
C GLU A 34 -23.85 0.29 -8.72
N ILE A 35 -23.83 -1.05 -8.84
CA ILE A 35 -24.42 -1.94 -7.84
C ILE A 35 -23.70 -1.79 -6.49
N LEU A 36 -22.37 -1.81 -6.48
CA LEU A 36 -21.58 -1.68 -5.25
C LEU A 36 -21.74 -0.32 -4.57
N ASP A 37 -21.80 0.76 -5.36
CA ASP A 37 -22.03 2.12 -4.87
C ASP A 37 -23.42 2.23 -4.23
N THR A 38 -24.42 1.53 -4.76
CA THR A 38 -25.77 1.48 -4.18
C THR A 38 -25.82 0.68 -2.88
N GLU A 39 -25.00 -0.37 -2.77
CA GLU A 39 -24.89 -1.20 -1.57
C GLU A 39 -24.07 -0.52 -0.44
N ASP A 40 -23.46 0.65 -0.70
CA ASP A 40 -22.57 1.38 0.21
C ASP A 40 -21.47 0.50 0.81
N THR A 41 -20.97 -0.45 0.00
CA THR A 41 -19.95 -1.39 0.42
C THR A 41 -18.57 -0.78 0.25
N LYS A 42 -17.82 -0.64 1.35
CA LYS A 42 -16.43 -0.14 1.30
C LYS A 42 -15.49 -1.12 0.58
N TYR A 43 -15.72 -2.42 0.77
CA TYR A 43 -14.94 -3.50 0.17
C TYR A 43 -15.82 -4.72 -0.16
N PRO A 44 -15.41 -5.53 -1.16
CA PRO A 44 -14.26 -5.31 -2.03
C PRO A 44 -14.49 -4.14 -3.00
N GLN A 45 -13.42 -3.44 -3.34
CA GLN A 45 -13.47 -2.40 -4.38
C GLN A 45 -13.22 -3.03 -5.74
N ILE A 46 -13.69 -2.39 -6.81
CA ILE A 46 -13.33 -2.75 -8.17
C ILE A 46 -12.63 -1.60 -8.88
N TRP A 47 -11.62 -1.94 -9.67
CA TRP A 47 -10.90 -1.06 -10.58
C TRP A 47 -10.98 -1.63 -12.00
N TYR A 48 -10.62 -0.83 -12.99
CA TYR A 48 -10.65 -1.23 -14.39
C TYR A 48 -9.39 -0.81 -15.14
N ASP A 49 -8.82 -1.74 -15.89
CA ASP A 49 -7.66 -1.51 -16.75
C ASP A 49 -8.07 -1.65 -18.22
N SER A 50 -8.15 -0.53 -18.92
CA SER A 50 -8.54 -0.49 -20.33
C SER A 50 -7.43 -0.94 -21.29
N LEU A 51 -6.17 -0.96 -20.85
CA LEU A 51 -5.09 -1.47 -21.71
C LEU A 51 -5.18 -2.99 -21.82
N ARG A 52 -5.65 -3.65 -20.76
CA ARG A 52 -5.76 -5.11 -20.66
C ARG A 52 -7.19 -5.65 -20.75
N ASN A 53 -8.21 -4.77 -20.77
CA ASN A 53 -9.63 -5.13 -20.74
C ASN A 53 -9.97 -6.08 -19.59
N LEU A 54 -9.63 -5.67 -18.38
CA LEU A 54 -9.90 -6.43 -17.17
C LEU A 54 -10.37 -5.53 -16.03
N ALA A 55 -11.21 -6.09 -15.18
CA ALA A 55 -11.51 -5.56 -13.86
C ALA A 55 -10.52 -6.13 -12.84
N ILE A 56 -10.19 -5.33 -11.83
CA ILE A 56 -9.35 -5.73 -10.71
C ILE A 56 -10.21 -5.63 -9.45
N ILE A 57 -10.50 -6.77 -8.83
CA ILE A 57 -11.21 -6.84 -7.55
C ILE A 57 -10.18 -6.72 -6.44
N VAL A 58 -10.38 -5.77 -5.52
CA VAL A 58 -9.44 -5.41 -4.47
C VAL A 58 -10.09 -5.66 -3.11
N ALA A 59 -9.57 -6.63 -2.38
CA ALA A 59 -9.95 -6.92 -1.01
C ALA A 59 -9.51 -5.78 -0.06
N PRO A 60 -10.02 -5.74 1.18
CA PRO A 60 -9.51 -4.82 2.19
C PRO A 60 -7.99 -4.97 2.38
N PRO A 61 -7.23 -3.88 2.47
CA PRO A 61 -5.81 -3.95 2.80
C PRO A 61 -5.62 -4.35 4.26
N THR A 62 -4.51 -5.04 4.55
CA THR A 62 -4.08 -5.23 5.95
C THR A 62 -3.57 -3.93 6.57
N PRO A 63 -3.45 -3.86 7.92
CA PRO A 63 -2.74 -2.78 8.60
C PRO A 63 -1.32 -2.60 8.06
N LEU A 64 -0.58 -3.68 7.80
CA LEU A 64 0.77 -3.61 7.22
C LEU A 64 0.79 -2.92 5.85
N HIS A 65 -0.14 -3.28 4.97
CA HIS A 65 -0.24 -2.67 3.65
C HIS A 65 -0.51 -1.16 3.75
N SER A 66 -1.63 -0.79 4.36
CA SER A 66 -2.09 0.60 4.41
C SER A 66 -1.20 1.49 5.30
N GLY A 67 -0.77 0.96 6.43
CA GLY A 67 0.08 1.63 7.40
C GLY A 67 1.46 1.97 6.83
N MET A 68 2.10 1.07 6.08
CA MET A 68 3.41 1.35 5.49
C MET A 68 3.35 2.45 4.43
N ALA A 69 2.28 2.50 3.62
CA ALA A 69 2.07 3.56 2.64
C ALA A 69 1.95 4.94 3.33
N GLY A 70 1.11 5.02 4.37
CA GLY A 70 0.91 6.24 5.16
C GLY A 70 2.17 6.67 5.93
N ALA A 71 2.88 5.71 6.53
CA ALA A 71 4.10 5.97 7.29
C ALA A 71 5.20 6.55 6.39
N LEU A 72 5.40 5.99 5.18
CA LEU A 72 6.35 6.51 4.19
C LEU A 72 6.05 7.97 3.82
N LEU A 73 4.80 8.27 3.47
CA LEU A 73 4.37 9.62 3.10
C LEU A 73 4.52 10.61 4.25
N THR A 74 4.14 10.21 5.46
CA THR A 74 4.30 11.02 6.67
C THR A 74 5.76 11.33 6.93
N ARG A 75 6.63 10.33 6.79
CA ARG A 75 8.06 10.49 7.00
C ARG A 75 8.69 11.42 5.96
N ILE A 76 8.35 11.26 4.68
CA ILE A 76 8.81 12.14 3.59
C ILE A 76 8.33 13.58 3.83
N SER A 77 7.04 13.78 4.12
CA SER A 77 6.45 15.10 4.36
C SER A 77 7.11 15.80 5.55
N SER A 78 7.37 15.07 6.65
CA SER A 78 8.09 15.59 7.82
C SER A 78 9.52 16.03 7.48
N GLN A 79 10.26 15.23 6.70
CA GLN A 79 11.61 15.62 6.27
C GLN A 79 11.60 16.88 5.40
N ILE A 80 10.61 17.05 4.52
CA ILE A 80 10.46 18.28 3.74
C ILE A 80 10.20 19.49 4.63
N ARG A 81 9.28 19.38 5.59
CA ARG A 81 8.97 20.47 6.54
C ARG A 81 10.19 20.85 7.40
N ASN A 82 11.10 19.90 7.64
CA ASN A 82 12.34 20.12 8.38
C ASN A 82 13.55 20.49 7.50
N SER A 83 13.39 20.60 6.18
CA SER A 83 14.50 20.84 5.24
C SER A 83 14.96 22.29 5.14
N GLY A 84 14.39 23.20 5.94
CA GLY A 84 14.71 24.64 5.92
C GLY A 84 14.02 25.43 4.80
N ILE A 85 13.09 24.81 4.07
CA ILE A 85 12.22 25.47 3.09
C ILE A 85 11.14 26.25 3.83
N SER A 86 10.73 27.42 3.29
CA SER A 86 9.67 28.24 3.88
C SER A 86 8.37 27.44 4.06
N SER A 87 7.70 27.65 5.19
CA SER A 87 6.39 27.05 5.48
C SER A 87 5.37 27.38 4.39
N ASP A 88 5.41 28.59 3.82
CA ASP A 88 4.53 29.02 2.73
C ASP A 88 4.60 28.11 1.49
N VAL A 89 5.72 27.44 1.29
CA VAL A 89 5.90 26.44 0.22
C VAL A 89 5.48 25.06 0.72
N THR A 90 5.96 24.64 1.89
CA THR A 90 5.72 23.28 2.38
C THR A 90 4.28 23.01 2.82
N ASP A 91 3.50 24.05 3.16
CA ASP A 91 2.12 23.91 3.61
C ASP A 91 1.16 23.51 2.48
N ASN A 92 1.56 23.71 1.23
CA ASN A 92 0.82 23.24 0.06
C ASN A 92 1.02 21.74 -0.22
N LEU A 93 1.85 21.05 0.56
CA LEU A 93 2.01 19.60 0.48
C LEU A 93 0.94 18.89 1.29
N THR A 94 0.12 18.11 0.59
CA THR A 94 -0.94 17.30 1.20
C THR A 94 -0.72 15.84 0.89
N GLN A 95 -0.94 14.99 1.89
CA GLN A 95 -1.05 13.56 1.68
C GLN A 95 -2.50 13.22 1.31
N ASP A 96 -2.67 12.33 0.35
CA ASP A 96 -3.95 11.87 -0.16
C ASP A 96 -3.93 10.33 -0.12
N ALA A 97 -4.90 9.73 0.54
CA ALA A 97 -5.06 8.28 0.58
C ALA A 97 -6.22 7.90 -0.34
N ASP A 98 -6.06 6.78 -1.06
CA ASP A 98 -7.18 6.06 -1.70
C ASP A 98 -8.08 6.93 -2.61
N ARG A 99 -7.48 7.78 -3.46
CA ARG A 99 -8.25 8.59 -4.41
C ARG A 99 -8.41 7.86 -5.74
N ARG A 100 -9.58 7.22 -5.92
CA ARG A 100 -10.00 6.65 -7.20
C ARG A 100 -9.91 7.70 -8.31
N THR A 101 -9.14 7.38 -9.35
CA THR A 101 -8.85 8.26 -10.47
C THR A 101 -9.13 7.52 -11.77
N THR A 102 -9.85 8.18 -12.68
CA THR A 102 -10.16 7.67 -14.02
C THR A 102 -9.44 8.51 -15.07
N LYS A 103 -8.65 7.86 -15.94
CA LYS A 103 -7.89 8.51 -17.02
C LYS A 103 -7.97 7.71 -18.31
N ASN A 104 -7.95 8.44 -19.43
CA ASN A 104 -7.85 7.84 -20.75
C ASN A 104 -6.39 7.44 -21.03
N THR A 105 -6.19 6.18 -21.42
CA THR A 105 -4.88 5.58 -21.73
C THR A 105 -4.58 5.54 -23.23
N GLY A 106 -5.43 6.15 -24.06
CA GLY A 106 -5.42 6.02 -25.52
C GLY A 106 -6.18 4.78 -26.02
N ARG A 107 -6.36 3.74 -25.19
CA ARG A 107 -7.17 2.55 -25.50
C ARG A 107 -8.51 2.49 -24.77
N GLY A 108 -8.79 3.47 -23.92
CA GLY A 108 -10.01 3.55 -23.12
C GLY A 108 -9.78 4.18 -21.76
N LEU A 109 -10.84 4.22 -20.95
CA LEU A 109 -10.80 4.74 -19.59
C LEU A 109 -10.32 3.67 -18.62
N THR A 110 -9.17 3.91 -17.98
CA THR A 110 -8.67 3.12 -16.85
C THR A 110 -9.06 3.83 -15.55
N THR A 111 -9.59 3.07 -14.59
CA THR A 111 -10.01 3.55 -13.26
C THR A 111 -9.23 2.78 -12.21
N ARG A 112 -8.40 3.44 -11.41
CA ARG A 112 -7.61 2.82 -10.33
C ARG A 112 -7.53 3.75 -9.12
N ALA A 113 -7.23 3.20 -7.95
CA ALA A 113 -6.76 3.94 -6.78
C ALA A 113 -5.33 3.49 -6.46
N GLY A 114 -4.56 4.36 -5.82
CA GLY A 114 -3.24 4.01 -5.29
C GLY A 114 -3.26 4.05 -3.77
N ASP A 115 -2.30 3.37 -3.15
CA ASP A 115 -2.29 3.17 -1.70
C ASP A 115 -1.95 4.46 -0.95
N GLY A 116 -1.19 5.36 -1.57
CA GLY A 116 -1.01 6.71 -1.08
C GLY A 116 -0.37 7.66 -2.08
N ALA A 117 -0.58 8.96 -1.89
CA ALA A 117 0.00 10.00 -2.73
C ALA A 117 0.43 11.23 -1.92
N LEU A 118 1.50 11.87 -2.36
CA LEU A 118 1.87 13.24 -1.99
C LEU A 118 1.53 14.17 -3.15
N ARG A 119 0.72 15.20 -2.88
CA ARG A 119 0.33 16.21 -3.85
C ARG A 119 0.81 17.58 -3.43
N TYR A 120 1.12 18.41 -4.40
CA TYR A 120 1.42 19.83 -4.21
C TYR A 120 0.30 20.69 -4.80
N TRP A 121 -0.24 21.62 -4.02
CA TRP A 121 -1.31 22.52 -4.45
C TRP A 121 -0.79 23.89 -4.88
N GLU A 122 -1.19 24.31 -6.09
CA GLU A 122 -0.99 25.66 -6.61
C GLU A 122 -2.36 26.28 -6.87
N GLY A 123 -2.87 26.97 -5.85
CA GLY A 123 -4.25 27.45 -5.84
C GLY A 123 -5.23 26.28 -5.88
N LYS A 124 -5.93 26.11 -7.01
CA LYS A 124 -6.92 25.03 -7.21
C LYS A 124 -6.35 23.82 -7.95
N ARG A 125 -5.10 23.88 -8.39
CA ARG A 125 -4.46 22.80 -9.15
C ARG A 125 -3.64 21.93 -8.21
N ALA A 126 -3.94 20.65 -8.18
CA ALA A 126 -3.11 19.65 -7.50
C ALA A 126 -2.20 18.93 -8.49
N THR A 127 -0.91 18.94 -8.23
CA THR A 127 0.08 18.14 -8.97
C THR A 127 0.44 16.91 -8.16
N LEU A 128 0.44 15.74 -8.78
CA LEU A 128 0.88 14.50 -8.14
C LEU A 128 2.41 14.47 -8.13
N MET A 129 2.99 14.45 -6.93
CA MET A 129 4.43 14.58 -6.72
C MET A 129 5.05 13.21 -6.47
N ILE A 130 4.52 12.49 -5.47
CA ILE A 130 4.92 11.13 -5.14
C ILE A 130 3.69 10.23 -5.12
N ALA A 131 3.80 9.03 -5.69
CA ALA A 131 2.83 7.96 -5.53
C ALA A 131 3.50 6.80 -4.78
N VAL A 132 2.76 6.16 -3.88
CA VAL A 132 3.22 5.02 -3.09
C VAL A 132 2.28 3.85 -3.34
N GLU A 133 2.85 2.70 -3.67
CA GLU A 133 2.14 1.43 -3.76
C GLU A 133 2.83 0.42 -2.82
N VAL A 134 2.05 -0.33 -2.05
CA VAL A 134 2.55 -1.37 -1.13
C VAL A 134 1.85 -2.68 -1.47
N GLY A 135 2.62 -3.70 -1.83
CA GLY A 135 2.09 -5.04 -2.08
C GLY A 135 2.49 -6.01 -0.98
N VAL A 136 1.53 -6.52 -0.21
CA VAL A 136 1.75 -7.61 0.76
C VAL A 136 1.35 -8.94 0.11
N SER A 137 2.34 -9.77 -0.18
CA SER A 137 2.20 -11.06 -0.90
C SER A 137 1.44 -10.97 -2.23
N GLN A 138 1.43 -9.79 -2.84
CA GLN A 138 0.92 -9.53 -4.19
C GLN A 138 1.97 -9.92 -5.24
N SER A 139 1.52 -10.24 -6.45
CA SER A 139 2.45 -10.45 -7.58
C SER A 139 3.25 -9.18 -7.87
N TYR A 140 4.56 -9.33 -8.04
CA TYR A 140 5.46 -8.22 -8.36
C TYR A 140 5.06 -7.48 -9.65
N VAL A 141 4.58 -8.22 -10.65
CA VAL A 141 4.11 -7.64 -11.92
C VAL A 141 2.91 -6.71 -11.71
N SER A 142 1.95 -7.11 -10.88
CA SER A 142 0.77 -6.30 -10.59
C SER A 142 1.13 -5.01 -9.83
N LEU A 143 2.04 -5.11 -8.86
CA LEU A 143 2.56 -3.94 -8.14
C LEU A 143 3.28 -2.97 -9.09
N ARG A 144 4.14 -3.50 -9.96
CA ARG A 144 4.88 -2.71 -10.96
C ARG A 144 3.95 -2.00 -11.94
N GLN A 145 2.87 -2.67 -12.37
CA GLN A 145 1.86 -2.05 -13.22
C GLN A 145 1.11 -0.92 -12.51
N ALA A 146 0.78 -1.09 -11.22
CA ALA A 146 0.12 -0.06 -10.44
C ALA A 146 0.99 1.20 -10.31
N ILE A 147 2.25 1.05 -9.93
CA ILE A 147 3.14 2.22 -9.79
C ILE A 147 3.48 2.86 -11.14
N SER A 148 3.64 2.06 -12.20
CA SER A 148 3.86 2.57 -13.56
C SER A 148 2.69 3.40 -14.06
N TRP A 149 1.45 3.01 -13.74
CA TRP A 149 0.27 3.80 -14.07
C TRP A 149 0.31 5.18 -13.39
N SER A 150 0.67 5.23 -12.11
CA SER A 150 0.81 6.50 -11.39
C SER A 150 1.91 7.40 -11.99
N VAL A 151 3.05 6.83 -12.36
CA VAL A 151 4.17 7.60 -12.94
C VAL A 151 3.87 8.07 -14.36
N VAL A 152 3.47 7.15 -15.25
CA VAL A 152 3.31 7.42 -16.68
C VAL A 152 1.97 8.08 -17.00
N ILE A 153 0.85 7.54 -16.50
CA ILE A 153 -0.49 8.02 -16.86
C ILE A 153 -0.90 9.23 -16.03
N LEU A 154 -0.60 9.24 -14.73
CA LEU A 154 -0.95 10.37 -13.87
C LEU A 154 0.11 11.47 -13.85
N GLY A 155 1.26 11.25 -14.50
CA GLY A 155 2.36 12.21 -14.56
C GLY A 155 3.00 12.45 -13.19
N CYS A 156 3.09 11.41 -12.35
CA CYS A 156 3.76 11.49 -11.07
C CYS A 156 5.27 11.66 -11.26
N ARG A 157 5.92 12.53 -10.46
CA ARG A 157 7.37 12.76 -10.56
C ARG A 157 8.18 11.56 -10.07
N LEU A 158 7.73 10.91 -9.01
CA LEU A 158 8.38 9.76 -8.40
C LEU A 158 7.33 8.75 -7.94
N GLY A 159 7.49 7.50 -8.37
CA GLY A 159 6.78 6.36 -7.78
C GLY A 159 7.66 5.65 -6.76
N LEU A 160 7.06 5.24 -5.64
CA LEU A 160 7.66 4.33 -4.66
C LEU A 160 6.82 3.06 -4.61
N ALA A 161 7.45 1.90 -4.75
CA ALA A 161 6.78 0.62 -4.60
C ALA A 161 7.46 -0.21 -3.51
N MET A 162 6.70 -0.67 -2.51
CA MET A 162 7.20 -1.58 -1.49
C MET A 162 6.59 -2.97 -1.71
N SER A 163 7.42 -3.95 -2.04
CA SER A 163 7.02 -5.35 -2.14
C SER A 163 7.38 -6.08 -0.85
N ILE A 164 6.37 -6.57 -0.14
CA ILE A 164 6.49 -7.34 1.10
C ILE A 164 6.05 -8.77 0.79
N HIS A 165 6.91 -9.74 1.05
CA HIS A 165 6.61 -11.15 0.84
C HIS A 165 6.52 -11.88 2.19
N GLU A 166 5.29 -12.09 2.66
CA GLU A 166 4.96 -12.90 3.82
C GLU A 166 4.89 -14.38 3.41
N GLU A 167 5.50 -15.27 4.19
CA GLU A 167 5.37 -16.72 4.01
C GLU A 167 3.99 -17.23 4.42
N SER A 168 3.69 -18.49 4.06
CA SER A 168 2.43 -19.12 4.41
C SER A 168 2.25 -19.23 5.93
N ARG A 169 1.02 -18.99 6.37
CA ARG A 169 0.58 -18.97 7.78
C ARG A 169 -0.30 -20.19 8.13
N GLY A 170 -0.49 -21.10 7.19
CA GLY A 170 -1.51 -22.15 7.31
C GLY A 170 -2.93 -21.57 7.41
N THR A 171 -3.84 -22.32 8.02
CA THR A 171 -5.25 -21.92 8.19
C THR A 171 -5.63 -22.00 9.67
N PRO A 172 -5.54 -20.88 10.41
CA PRO A 172 -5.94 -20.84 11.81
C PRO A 172 -7.42 -21.16 12.02
N HIS A 173 -7.72 -21.80 13.14
CA HIS A 173 -9.07 -22.25 13.49
C HIS A 173 -9.92 -21.10 14.03
N THR A 174 -11.24 -21.19 13.81
CA THR A 174 -12.20 -20.29 14.43
C THR A 174 -12.35 -20.63 15.92
N ARG A 175 -12.25 -19.62 16.78
CA ARG A 175 -12.34 -19.73 18.23
C ARG A 175 -13.65 -19.13 18.73
N TYR A 176 -14.27 -19.78 19.72
CA TYR A 176 -15.57 -19.38 20.25
C TYR A 176 -15.47 -18.97 21.72
N TYR A 177 -15.94 -17.76 22.03
CA TYR A 177 -15.92 -17.21 23.38
C TYR A 177 -17.33 -16.97 23.91
N ALA A 178 -17.48 -16.95 25.23
CA ALA A 178 -18.79 -16.77 25.86
C ALA A 178 -19.22 -15.30 25.91
N SER A 179 -18.28 -14.35 25.92
CA SER A 179 -18.56 -12.91 25.92
C SER A 179 -17.54 -12.12 25.10
N LEU A 180 -17.89 -10.86 24.78
CA LEU A 180 -16.97 -9.89 24.16
C LEU A 180 -15.81 -9.54 25.10
N GLU A 181 -16.04 -9.47 26.41
CA GLU A 181 -15.00 -9.19 27.41
C GLU A 181 -13.91 -10.27 27.39
N GLN A 182 -14.31 -11.54 27.31
CA GLN A 182 -13.37 -12.65 27.18
C GLN A 182 -12.60 -12.59 25.86
N ALA A 183 -13.28 -12.28 24.76
CA ALA A 183 -12.63 -12.14 23.45
C ALA A 183 -11.60 -11.00 23.44
N ASN A 184 -11.91 -9.86 24.05
CA ASN A 184 -11.01 -8.72 24.12
C ASN A 184 -9.80 -9.00 25.02
N ALA A 185 -10.01 -9.61 26.20
CA ALA A 185 -8.91 -10.01 27.08
C ALA A 185 -7.92 -10.95 26.37
N VAL A 186 -8.42 -11.84 25.51
CA VAL A 186 -7.58 -12.72 24.69
C VAL A 186 -6.80 -11.95 23.62
N LEU A 187 -7.40 -10.93 22.99
CA LEU A 187 -6.69 -10.09 22.02
C LEU A 187 -5.56 -9.30 22.69
N GLU A 188 -5.81 -8.77 23.90
CA GLU A 188 -4.80 -8.07 24.72
C GLU A 188 -3.65 -9.02 25.12
N GLU A 189 -3.96 -10.23 25.59
CA GLU A 189 -2.93 -11.23 25.92
C GLU A 189 -2.11 -11.65 24.69
N ALA A 190 -2.78 -11.83 23.54
CA ALA A 190 -2.10 -12.13 22.29
C ALA A 190 -1.19 -10.97 21.85
N GLU A 191 -1.64 -9.72 21.96
CA GLU A 191 -0.85 -8.55 21.59
C GLU A 191 0.49 -8.50 22.34
N ASP A 192 0.46 -8.67 23.67
CA ASP A 192 1.66 -8.67 24.50
C ASP A 192 2.64 -9.79 24.10
N ASP A 193 2.14 -11.01 23.88
CA ASP A 193 2.96 -12.16 23.47
C ASP A 193 3.58 -11.96 22.08
N LEU A 194 2.82 -11.40 21.14
CA LEU A 194 3.31 -11.12 19.78
C LEU A 194 4.39 -10.03 19.77
N TYR A 195 4.28 -8.99 20.61
CA TYR A 195 5.35 -8.01 20.77
C TYR A 195 6.59 -8.62 21.42
N GLN A 196 6.44 -9.49 22.42
CA GLN A 196 7.56 -10.17 23.05
C GLN A 196 8.34 -11.03 22.06
N GLN A 197 7.63 -11.74 21.19
CA GLN A 197 8.18 -12.52 20.08
C GLN A 197 9.10 -11.73 19.15
N LEU A 198 8.73 -10.50 18.80
CA LEU A 198 9.53 -9.62 17.94
C LEU A 198 10.90 -9.25 18.52
N THR A 199 11.12 -9.41 19.82
CA THR A 199 12.45 -9.24 20.43
C THR A 199 13.45 -10.32 20.00
N GLN A 200 12.96 -11.51 19.62
CA GLN A 200 13.76 -12.65 19.20
C GLN A 200 13.73 -12.86 17.68
N HIS A 201 12.59 -12.58 17.06
CA HIS A 201 12.36 -12.75 15.62
C HIS A 201 11.63 -11.53 15.03
N GLN A 202 12.40 -10.48 14.80
CA GLN A 202 11.97 -9.14 14.36
C GLN A 202 11.08 -9.09 13.10
N TYR A 203 11.09 -10.15 12.30
CA TYR A 203 10.37 -10.26 11.03
C TYR A 203 9.52 -11.53 10.94
N GLY A 204 9.08 -12.02 12.10
CA GLY A 204 8.19 -13.16 12.21
C GLY A 204 8.90 -14.52 12.06
N PRO A 205 8.12 -15.62 12.07
CA PRO A 205 6.66 -15.65 12.15
C PRO A 205 6.13 -15.14 13.49
N LEU A 206 4.85 -14.76 13.55
CA LEU A 206 4.14 -14.43 14.80
C LEU A 206 3.10 -15.51 15.06
N GLU A 207 3.28 -16.21 16.17
CA GLU A 207 2.51 -17.40 16.54
C GLU A 207 1.79 -17.16 17.85
N TRP A 208 0.54 -17.61 17.97
CA TRP A 208 -0.16 -17.54 19.25
C TRP A 208 -1.01 -18.79 19.42
N ASP A 209 -0.85 -19.44 20.57
CA ASP A 209 -1.48 -20.72 20.91
C ASP A 209 -1.29 -21.78 19.81
N GLY A 210 -0.04 -21.92 19.34
CA GLY A 210 0.37 -22.93 18.37
C GLY A 210 -0.06 -22.68 16.92
N GLU A 211 -0.64 -21.51 16.62
CA GLU A 211 -1.08 -21.13 15.27
C GLU A 211 -0.30 -19.90 14.78
N THR A 212 0.09 -19.89 13.50
CA THR A 212 0.75 -18.74 12.88
C THR A 212 -0.28 -17.71 12.41
N TRP A 213 -0.30 -16.53 13.01
CA TRP A 213 -1.20 -15.42 12.66
C TRP A 213 -0.57 -14.46 11.66
N PHE A 214 0.76 -14.39 11.64
CA PHE A 214 1.55 -13.68 10.65
C PHE A 214 2.76 -14.52 10.25
N GLY A 215 2.91 -14.81 8.96
CA GLY A 215 4.01 -15.60 8.43
C GLY A 215 5.35 -14.88 8.53
N LYS A 216 6.44 -15.64 8.44
CA LYS A 216 7.77 -15.05 8.37
C LYS A 216 7.90 -14.14 7.13
N ILE A 217 8.51 -12.98 7.27
CA ILE A 217 8.84 -12.15 6.11
C ILE A 217 10.05 -12.73 5.41
N ARG A 218 9.84 -13.19 4.18
CA ARG A 218 10.91 -13.67 3.32
C ARG A 218 11.65 -12.53 2.65
N ARG A 219 10.94 -11.48 2.25
CA ARG A 219 11.54 -10.38 1.49
C ARG A 219 10.77 -9.08 1.71
N VAL A 220 11.50 -7.98 1.86
CA VAL A 220 10.97 -6.63 1.67
C VAL A 220 11.90 -5.89 0.73
N ALA A 221 11.35 -5.40 -0.40
CA ALA A 221 12.06 -4.52 -1.31
C ALA A 221 11.32 -3.19 -1.42
N LEU A 222 12.06 -2.09 -1.39
CA LEU A 222 11.55 -0.76 -1.71
C LEU A 222 12.20 -0.28 -2.99
N GLU A 223 11.40 0.17 -3.93
CA GLU A 223 11.82 0.51 -5.27
C GLU A 223 11.32 1.87 -5.68
N THR A 224 12.06 2.52 -6.56
CA THR A 224 11.77 3.85 -7.08
C THR A 224 11.48 3.77 -8.56
N TYR A 225 10.58 4.61 -9.03
CA TYR A 225 10.14 4.63 -10.42
C TYR A 225 10.09 6.08 -10.91
N ARG A 226 10.78 6.37 -12.01
CA ARG A 226 10.81 7.68 -12.65
C ARG A 226 10.51 7.55 -14.14
N PRO A 227 9.89 8.56 -14.75
CA PRO A 227 9.79 8.59 -16.20
C PRO A 227 11.20 8.74 -16.78
N GLN A 228 11.56 7.88 -17.74
CA GLN A 228 12.87 7.96 -18.43
C GLN A 228 12.91 9.12 -19.43
N ASP A 229 11.74 9.49 -19.97
CA ASP A 229 11.52 10.58 -20.92
C ASP A 229 10.17 11.24 -20.61
N GLU A 230 10.03 12.54 -20.86
CA GLU A 230 8.74 13.26 -20.75
C GLU A 230 7.71 12.73 -21.77
N ASP A 231 8.17 12.17 -22.89
CA ASP A 231 7.33 11.59 -23.95
C ASP A 231 7.15 10.06 -23.84
N CYS A 232 7.31 9.50 -22.63
CA CYS A 232 7.15 8.07 -22.40
C CYS A 232 5.75 7.57 -22.83
N PRO A 233 5.63 6.52 -23.69
CA PRO A 233 4.34 6.00 -24.12
C PRO A 233 3.44 5.59 -22.96
N LEU A 234 2.14 5.89 -23.06
CA LEU A 234 1.17 5.65 -21.98
C LEU A 234 1.01 4.17 -21.59
N ASP A 235 1.37 3.23 -22.46
CA ASP A 235 1.36 1.79 -22.19
C ASP A 235 2.69 1.25 -21.65
N THR A 236 3.65 2.14 -21.33
CA THR A 236 4.95 1.73 -20.80
C THR A 236 4.84 1.16 -19.39
N LEU A 237 5.33 -0.06 -19.24
CA LEU A 237 5.60 -0.67 -17.95
C LEU A 237 7.03 -0.33 -17.54
N LEU A 238 7.19 0.50 -16.51
CA LEU A 238 8.49 0.96 -16.06
C LEU A 238 9.25 -0.16 -15.36
N GLU A 239 10.57 -0.16 -15.53
CA GLU A 239 11.48 -0.87 -14.65
C GLU A 239 11.89 0.05 -13.49
N PRO A 240 12.18 -0.50 -12.30
CA PRO A 240 12.62 0.31 -11.18
C PRO A 240 13.92 1.05 -11.52
N SER A 241 13.97 2.33 -11.18
CA SER A 241 15.15 3.17 -11.31
C SER A 241 16.23 2.76 -10.30
N GLN A 242 15.82 2.40 -9.08
CA GLN A 242 16.63 1.69 -8.09
C GLN A 242 15.76 0.68 -7.32
N SER A 243 16.43 -0.32 -6.74
CA SER A 243 15.80 -1.33 -5.89
C SER A 243 16.64 -1.52 -4.63
N PHE A 244 16.00 -1.39 -3.47
CA PHE A 244 16.61 -1.48 -2.15
C PHE A 244 16.05 -2.70 -1.43
N MET A 245 16.90 -3.71 -1.20
CA MET A 245 16.53 -4.86 -0.37
C MET A 245 16.61 -4.48 1.11
N ILE A 246 15.48 -4.48 1.80
CA ILE A 246 15.39 -4.10 3.21
C ILE A 246 15.47 -5.33 4.11
N VAL A 247 14.66 -6.34 3.79
CA VAL A 247 14.61 -7.60 4.54
C VAL A 247 14.80 -8.74 3.56
N GLN A 248 15.60 -9.73 3.94
CA GLN A 248 15.75 -10.97 3.20
C GLN A 248 15.88 -12.14 4.18
N ASP A 249 15.12 -13.20 3.94
CA ASP A 249 15.08 -14.44 4.71
C ASP A 249 14.85 -14.23 6.23
N GLY A 250 14.09 -13.17 6.57
CA GLY A 250 13.74 -12.77 7.94
C GLY A 250 14.79 -11.91 8.64
N GLU A 251 15.77 -11.38 7.91
CA GLU A 251 16.82 -10.52 8.46
C GLU A 251 16.90 -9.17 7.75
N TYR A 252 17.19 -8.11 8.51
CA TYR A 252 17.47 -6.79 7.95
C TYR A 252 18.82 -6.79 7.22
N ILE A 253 18.82 -6.42 5.94
CA ILE A 253 20.03 -6.35 5.13
C ILE A 253 20.76 -5.02 5.40
N ARG A 254 21.85 -5.10 6.18
CA ARG A 254 22.63 -3.94 6.63
C ARG A 254 23.43 -3.23 5.53
N HIS A 255 23.56 -3.81 4.33
CA HIS A 255 24.62 -3.42 3.39
C HIS A 255 24.23 -2.50 2.23
N ASP A 256 22.96 -2.15 2.02
CA ASP A 256 22.58 -1.40 0.81
C ASP A 256 21.62 -0.20 1.02
N ILE A 257 21.29 0.14 2.27
CA ILE A 257 20.32 1.22 2.52
C ILE A 257 21.03 2.44 3.08
N SER A 258 21.48 3.31 2.19
CA SER A 258 21.85 4.66 2.59
C SER A 258 20.62 5.35 3.22
N PRO A 259 20.77 6.17 4.28
CA PRO A 259 19.65 6.80 5.00
C PRO A 259 18.67 7.63 4.14
N ASN A 260 19.05 7.97 2.91
CA ASN A 260 18.26 8.80 2.01
C ASN A 260 17.64 8.01 0.85
N LEU A 261 17.88 6.70 0.80
CA LEU A 261 17.82 5.89 -0.43
C LEU A 261 18.62 6.53 -1.61
N ARG A 262 19.43 7.57 -1.32
CA ARG A 262 20.16 8.51 -2.20
C ARG A 262 19.43 9.04 -3.44
N GLU A 263 18.16 8.73 -3.61
CA GLU A 263 17.42 9.01 -4.83
C GLU A 263 16.24 9.95 -4.62
N VAL A 264 15.63 9.93 -3.43
CA VAL A 264 14.50 10.82 -3.15
C VAL A 264 15.03 12.19 -2.76
N VAL A 265 14.66 13.20 -3.52
CA VAL A 265 15.14 14.57 -3.35
C VAL A 265 13.98 15.53 -3.14
N VAL A 266 14.28 16.73 -2.62
CA VAL A 266 13.28 17.79 -2.42
C VAL A 266 12.51 18.11 -3.71
N GLY A 267 13.16 18.09 -4.87
CA GLY A 267 12.53 18.35 -6.17
C GLY A 267 11.47 17.32 -6.58
N ASP A 268 11.44 16.15 -5.94
CA ASP A 268 10.38 15.15 -6.14
C ASP A 268 9.11 15.53 -5.40
N CYS A 269 9.23 16.29 -4.31
CA CYS A 269 8.12 16.70 -3.47
C CYS A 269 7.59 18.08 -3.86
N ILE A 270 8.46 19.01 -4.27
CA ILE A 270 8.09 20.42 -4.53
C ILE A 270 8.37 20.78 -6.00
N PRO A 271 7.43 21.49 -6.68
CA PRO A 271 7.65 21.98 -8.03
C PRO A 271 8.92 22.81 -8.17
N SER A 272 9.70 22.52 -9.20
CA SER A 272 11.05 23.05 -9.38
C SER A 272 11.12 24.58 -9.46
N HIS A 273 10.07 25.23 -9.96
CA HIS A 273 10.00 26.69 -10.10
C HIS A 273 9.82 27.43 -8.76
N LEU A 274 9.45 26.72 -7.70
CA LEU A 274 9.31 27.25 -6.34
C LEU A 274 10.58 27.08 -5.49
N LEU A 275 11.57 26.33 -6.01
CA LEU A 275 12.83 26.07 -5.35
C LEU A 275 13.90 27.02 -5.92
N THR A 276 14.46 27.88 -5.07
CA THR A 276 15.49 28.85 -5.45
C THR A 276 16.87 28.19 -5.59
N GLY A 277 17.15 27.67 -6.78
CA GLY A 277 18.46 27.15 -7.16
C GLY A 277 18.52 25.62 -7.25
N ARG A 278 19.31 25.12 -8.20
CA ARG A 278 19.45 23.68 -8.50
C ARG A 278 19.94 22.85 -7.31
N HIS A 279 20.68 23.45 -6.38
CA HIS A 279 21.18 22.78 -5.19
C HIS A 279 20.07 22.31 -4.25
N PHE A 280 19.00 23.11 -4.08
CA PHE A 280 17.86 22.71 -3.26
C PHE A 280 17.08 21.56 -3.91
N GLN A 281 16.88 21.60 -5.22
CA GLN A 281 16.15 20.55 -5.96
C GLN A 281 16.78 19.17 -5.81
N ALA A 282 18.11 19.09 -5.86
CA ALA A 282 18.86 17.85 -5.74
C ALA A 282 19.19 17.46 -4.29
N THR A 283 18.67 18.18 -3.29
CA THR A 283 18.93 17.87 -1.87
C THR A 283 18.25 16.56 -1.49
N PRO A 284 19.00 15.52 -1.08
CA PRO A 284 18.43 14.24 -0.69
C PRO A 284 17.60 14.33 0.60
N LEU A 285 16.52 13.56 0.67
CA LEU A 285 15.69 13.44 1.86
C LEU A 285 16.15 12.25 2.72
N ASN A 286 16.49 12.51 3.98
CA ASN A 286 16.83 11.47 4.96
C ASN A 286 15.58 10.92 5.63
N PHE A 287 14.69 10.33 4.83
CA PHE A 287 13.40 9.84 5.33
C PHE A 287 13.49 8.40 5.83
N PHE A 288 14.38 7.57 5.27
CA PHE A 288 14.41 6.14 5.53
C PHE A 288 15.53 5.77 6.52
N GLN A 289 15.14 5.45 7.76
CA GLN A 289 16.06 5.02 8.81
C GLN A 289 15.63 3.64 9.32
N ARG A 290 16.60 2.77 9.63
CA ARG A 290 16.34 1.41 10.13
C ARG A 290 15.42 1.41 11.33
N GLU A 291 15.73 2.19 12.36
CA GLU A 291 14.97 2.23 13.62
C GLU A 291 13.51 2.62 13.37
N TRP A 292 13.28 3.63 12.53
CA TRP A 292 11.94 4.03 12.12
C TRP A 292 11.23 2.92 11.33
N PHE A 293 11.91 2.30 10.36
CA PHE A 293 11.32 1.23 9.57
C PHE A 293 10.95 0.04 10.45
N GLU A 294 11.85 -0.42 11.31
CA GLU A 294 11.62 -1.54 12.22
C GLU A 294 10.46 -1.25 13.16
N ASP A 295 10.44 -0.10 13.81
CA ASP A 295 9.35 0.32 14.71
C ASP A 295 7.98 0.30 14.03
N GLN A 296 7.87 0.96 12.87
CA GLN A 296 6.61 1.02 12.13
C GLN A 296 6.20 -0.36 11.58
N PHE A 297 7.14 -1.07 10.99
CA PHE A 297 6.87 -2.35 10.34
C PHE A 297 6.45 -3.41 11.37
N GLN A 298 7.12 -3.46 12.52
CA GLN A 298 6.82 -4.40 13.60
C GLN A 298 5.45 -4.15 14.24
N GLY A 299 5.12 -2.90 14.56
CA GLY A 299 3.79 -2.57 15.07
C GLY A 299 2.69 -2.99 14.10
N LEU A 300 2.86 -2.69 12.81
CA LEU A 300 1.89 -3.05 11.79
C LEU A 300 1.81 -4.56 11.51
N MET A 301 2.88 -5.32 11.72
CA MET A 301 2.85 -6.79 11.70
C MET A 301 1.96 -7.33 12.82
N VAL A 302 2.10 -6.80 14.04
CA VAL A 302 1.27 -7.19 15.19
C VAL A 302 -0.19 -6.82 14.95
N GLU A 303 -0.48 -5.59 14.51
CA GLU A 303 -1.85 -5.18 14.15
C GLU A 303 -2.46 -6.09 13.08
N THR A 304 -1.66 -6.51 12.09
CA THR A 304 -2.11 -7.44 11.04
C THR A 304 -2.40 -8.83 11.60
N ALA A 305 -1.56 -9.33 12.52
CA ALA A 305 -1.79 -10.60 13.20
C ALA A 305 -3.07 -10.56 14.05
N LEU A 306 -3.26 -9.48 14.81
CA LEU A 306 -4.44 -9.27 15.67
C LEU A 306 -5.72 -9.13 14.86
N LEU A 307 -5.70 -8.41 13.73
CA LEU A 307 -6.86 -8.33 12.83
C LEU A 307 -7.28 -9.73 12.36
N ARG A 308 -6.31 -10.56 11.96
CA ARG A 308 -6.58 -11.94 11.51
C ARG A 308 -7.09 -12.82 12.65
N LEU A 309 -6.56 -12.66 13.86
CA LEU A 309 -7.07 -13.31 15.07
C LEU A 309 -8.52 -12.90 15.32
N GLN A 310 -8.82 -11.60 15.31
CA GLN A 310 -10.15 -11.06 15.51
C GLN A 310 -11.17 -11.61 14.49
N GLU A 311 -10.80 -11.76 13.22
CA GLU A 311 -11.66 -12.38 12.19
C GLU A 311 -12.06 -13.83 12.51
N LYS A 312 -11.18 -14.55 13.23
CA LYS A 312 -11.37 -15.94 13.67
C LYS A 312 -12.04 -16.06 15.04
N ILE A 313 -12.28 -14.96 15.74
CA ILE A 313 -13.02 -14.95 17.00
C ILE A 313 -14.52 -14.86 16.71
N LYS A 314 -15.32 -15.69 17.39
CA LYS A 314 -16.79 -15.63 17.39
C LYS A 314 -17.30 -15.62 18.83
N VAL A 315 -18.14 -14.65 19.18
CA VAL A 315 -18.84 -14.65 20.46
C VAL A 315 -20.14 -15.41 20.30
N ARG A 316 -20.37 -16.40 21.16
CA ARG A 316 -21.64 -17.15 21.16
C ARG A 316 -22.75 -16.19 21.57
N GLN A 317 -23.75 -15.99 20.70
CA GLN A 317 -24.97 -15.34 21.13
C GLN A 317 -25.67 -16.26 22.14
N PRO A 318 -26.19 -15.73 23.25
CA PRO A 318 -27.01 -16.53 24.15
C PRO A 318 -28.18 -17.08 23.35
N ILE A 319 -28.36 -18.41 23.41
CA ILE A 319 -29.54 -19.07 22.86
C ILE A 319 -30.72 -18.50 23.63
N ALA A 320 -31.58 -17.75 22.93
CA ALA A 320 -32.82 -17.19 23.47
C ALA A 320 -33.85 -18.31 23.75
#